data_AF-A0A953QPX4-F1
#
_entry.id   AF-A0A953QPX4-F1
#
_cell.length_a   1.000
_cell.length_b   1.000
_cell.length_c   1.000
_cell.angle_alpha   90.00
_cell.angle_beta   90.00
_cell.angle_gamma   90.00
#
_symmetry.space_group_name_H-M   'P 1'
#
loop_
_entity.id
_entity.type
_entity.pdbx_description
1 polymer ?
#
loop_
_entity_poly.entity_id
_entity_poly.type
_entity_poly.pdbx_seq_one_letter_code
_entity_poly.pdbx_strand_id
1 'polypeptide(L)'
;MPGWQKVYEELKNQNFEIVAAAQDTGGEKAAGEWYDRAKATYTTLIDVQHSISTAYQFINVPMGIWIDEHGRVVRPAEPAWTSDQTMKIGQKNIVTEGTAYLTALRDWVANGDKSKYVLSDEEFARRVKPRSKEEMEADASFKLAVYFHQNGNDELAGKYFAKAQQLNPDDWNYHRQDWSFTPSEAGKKWLEKFNKLDQPYYPKLEIKPDSKK
;
A
#
# COMPACT_ATOMS: atom_id res chain seq x y z
N MET A 1 -6.61 -13.57 2.34
CA MET A 1 -7.18 -12.35 1.72
C MET A 1 -8.46 -12.71 0.94
N PRO A 2 -9.57 -13.00 1.63
CA PRO A 2 -10.74 -13.60 0.98
C PRO A 2 -11.45 -12.68 -0.02
N GLY A 3 -11.42 -11.36 0.18
CA GLY A 3 -11.99 -10.40 -0.78
C GLY A 3 -11.27 -10.43 -2.12
N TRP A 4 -9.93 -10.30 -2.09
CA TRP A 4 -9.09 -10.33 -3.29
C TRP A 4 -9.09 -11.68 -4.00
N GLN A 5 -9.18 -12.79 -3.28
CA GLN A 5 -9.33 -14.12 -3.88
C GLN A 5 -10.60 -14.23 -4.74
N LYS A 6 -11.74 -13.71 -4.25
CA LYS A 6 -12.99 -13.69 -5.04
C LYS A 6 -12.85 -12.86 -6.31
N VAL A 7 -12.22 -11.69 -6.21
CA VAL A 7 -11.96 -10.80 -7.36
C VAL A 7 -11.05 -11.50 -8.38
N TYR A 8 -10.00 -12.19 -7.92
CA TYR A 8 -9.11 -12.92 -8.81
C TYR A 8 -9.82 -14.09 -9.51
N GLU A 9 -10.63 -14.87 -8.79
CA GLU A 9 -11.41 -15.96 -9.39
C GLU A 9 -12.37 -15.47 -10.49
N GLU A 10 -12.94 -14.28 -10.31
CA GLU A 10 -13.80 -13.61 -11.29
C GLU A 10 -13.03 -13.16 -12.55
N LEU A 11 -11.81 -12.65 -12.38
CA LEU A 11 -11.10 -11.91 -13.44
C LEU A 11 -9.93 -12.66 -14.08
N LYS A 12 -9.36 -13.70 -13.46
CA LYS A 12 -8.12 -14.37 -13.91
C LYS A 12 -8.14 -14.90 -15.35
N ASN A 13 -9.32 -15.20 -15.90
CA ASN A 13 -9.47 -15.68 -17.28
C ASN A 13 -9.56 -14.55 -18.32
N GLN A 14 -9.45 -13.29 -17.90
CA GLN A 14 -9.56 -12.08 -18.72
C GLN A 14 -8.20 -11.38 -18.88
N ASN A 15 -7.13 -12.15 -19.02
CA ASN A 15 -5.75 -11.64 -19.11
C ASN A 15 -5.38 -10.73 -17.92
N PHE A 16 -5.77 -11.15 -16.71
CA PHE A 16 -5.58 -10.37 -15.48
C PHE A 16 -4.82 -11.17 -14.43
N GLU A 17 -3.82 -10.54 -13.82
CA GLU A 17 -3.03 -11.11 -12.73
C GLU A 17 -3.02 -10.17 -11.51
N ILE A 18 -3.06 -10.75 -10.30
CA ILE A 18 -2.83 -10.00 -9.05
C ILE A 18 -1.46 -10.41 -8.51
N VAL A 19 -0.56 -9.44 -8.34
CA VAL A 19 0.67 -9.64 -7.58
C VAL A 19 0.50 -9.00 -6.20
N ALA A 20 0.36 -9.83 -5.17
CA ALA A 20 0.26 -9.36 -3.80
C ALA A 20 1.63 -9.44 -3.11
N ALA A 21 2.12 -8.30 -2.62
CA ALA A 21 3.39 -8.21 -1.93
C ALA A 21 3.21 -7.91 -0.43
N ALA A 22 3.68 -8.82 0.42
CA ALA A 22 3.80 -8.58 1.85
C ALA A 22 5.08 -7.77 2.07
N GLN A 23 4.91 -6.51 2.44
CA GLN A 23 6.01 -5.58 2.70
C GLN A 23 6.39 -5.71 4.17
N ASP A 24 7.25 -6.70 4.47
CA ASP A 24 7.67 -7.00 5.84
C ASP A 24 9.13 -7.46 5.87
N THR A 25 9.98 -6.68 6.55
CA THR A 25 11.40 -6.97 6.74
C THR A 25 11.64 -8.26 7.55
N GLY A 26 10.65 -8.71 8.34
CA GLY A 26 10.70 -9.99 9.04
C GLY A 26 10.64 -11.22 8.12
N GLY A 27 10.34 -11.03 6.83
CA GLY A 27 10.41 -12.07 5.81
C GLY A 27 9.39 -13.20 6.01
N GLU A 28 9.76 -14.40 5.55
CA GLU A 28 8.93 -15.61 5.64
C GLU A 28 8.42 -15.87 7.06
N LYS A 29 9.27 -15.60 8.07
CA LYS A 29 8.88 -15.80 9.49
C LYS A 29 7.74 -14.89 9.92
N ALA A 30 7.60 -13.72 9.33
CA ALA A 30 6.55 -12.75 9.66
C ALA A 30 5.31 -12.91 8.77
N ALA A 31 5.50 -13.14 7.47
CA ALA A 31 4.41 -13.10 6.49
C ALA A 31 3.95 -14.50 6.00
N GLY A 32 4.80 -15.52 6.05
CA GLY A 32 4.55 -16.83 5.44
C GLY A 32 3.28 -17.50 5.94
N GLU A 33 3.07 -17.56 7.26
CA GLU A 33 1.87 -18.17 7.83
C GLU A 33 0.55 -17.49 7.39
N TRP A 34 0.60 -16.20 7.08
CA TRP A 34 -0.58 -15.47 6.58
C TRP A 34 -0.87 -15.84 5.13
N TYR A 35 0.15 -16.08 4.31
CA TYR A 35 -0.02 -16.58 2.94
C TYR A 35 -0.49 -18.03 2.91
N ASP A 36 0.07 -18.90 3.75
CA ASP A 36 -0.39 -20.28 3.90
C ASP A 36 -1.88 -20.35 4.26
N ARG A 37 -2.31 -19.51 5.21
CA ARG A 37 -3.73 -19.37 5.57
C ARG A 37 -4.56 -18.75 4.46
N ALA A 38 -4.01 -17.81 3.70
CA ALA A 38 -4.74 -17.11 2.65
C ALA A 38 -5.10 -18.03 1.48
N LYS A 39 -4.28 -19.06 1.18
CA LYS A 39 -4.46 -19.98 0.04
C LYS A 39 -4.77 -19.21 -1.25
N ALA A 40 -4.06 -18.10 -1.46
CA ALA A 40 -4.24 -17.29 -2.65
C ALA A 40 -3.86 -18.10 -3.88
N THR A 41 -4.64 -18.01 -4.95
CA THR A 41 -4.31 -18.66 -6.24
C THR A 41 -3.68 -17.69 -7.23
N TYR A 42 -3.51 -16.43 -6.84
CA TYR A 42 -2.77 -15.41 -7.55
C TYR A 42 -1.33 -15.31 -7.01
N THR A 43 -0.48 -14.59 -7.71
CA THR A 43 0.93 -14.44 -7.35
C THR A 43 1.10 -13.73 -6.00
N THR A 44 1.85 -14.33 -5.09
CA THR A 44 2.21 -13.75 -3.79
C THR A 44 3.73 -13.70 -3.62
N LEU A 45 4.25 -12.62 -3.06
CA LEU A 45 5.67 -12.48 -2.74
C LEU A 45 5.87 -11.74 -1.42
N ILE A 46 7.05 -11.89 -0.82
CA ILE A 46 7.46 -11.15 0.38
C ILE A 46 8.57 -10.16 -0.01
N ASP A 47 8.28 -8.88 0.15
CA ASP A 47 9.20 -7.78 -0.13
C ASP A 47 9.90 -7.34 1.17
N VAL A 48 10.96 -8.06 1.50
CA VAL A 48 11.71 -7.84 2.75
C VAL A 48 12.48 -6.52 2.78
N GLN A 49 12.66 -5.90 1.62
CA GLN A 49 13.39 -4.64 1.45
C GLN A 49 12.48 -3.44 1.22
N HIS A 50 11.15 -3.64 1.17
CA HIS A 50 10.18 -2.60 0.80
C HIS A 50 10.49 -1.94 -0.54
N SER A 51 11.08 -2.70 -1.47
CA SER A 51 11.44 -2.22 -2.82
C SER A 51 10.21 -1.75 -3.60
N ILE A 52 9.05 -2.36 -3.37
CA ILE A 52 7.78 -1.99 -3.99
C ILE A 52 7.28 -0.65 -3.44
N SER A 53 7.35 -0.44 -2.11
CA SER A 53 7.06 0.87 -1.50
C SER A 53 7.94 1.97 -2.07
N THR A 54 9.25 1.73 -2.17
CA THR A 54 10.19 2.65 -2.79
C THR A 54 9.80 2.94 -4.24
N ALA A 55 9.55 1.91 -5.05
CA ALA A 55 9.31 2.06 -6.49
C ALA A 55 8.03 2.84 -6.79
N TYR A 56 6.96 2.57 -6.03
CA TYR A 56 5.62 3.09 -6.33
C TYR A 56 5.10 4.12 -5.34
N GLN A 57 5.93 4.54 -4.38
CA GLN A 57 5.58 5.49 -3.33
C GLN A 57 4.39 5.03 -2.48
N PHE A 58 4.38 3.75 -2.10
CA PHE A 58 3.38 3.26 -1.15
C PHE A 58 3.70 3.79 0.24
N ILE A 59 2.77 4.56 0.79
CA ILE A 59 2.92 5.20 2.10
C ILE A 59 2.08 4.52 3.18
N ASN A 60 1.23 3.55 2.82
CA ASN A 60 0.36 2.81 3.73
C ASN A 60 -0.02 1.46 3.10
N VAL A 61 -0.79 0.63 3.81
CA VAL A 61 -1.36 -0.61 3.25
C VAL A 61 -2.83 -0.78 3.65
N PRO A 62 -3.68 -1.41 2.83
CA PRO A 62 -3.38 -1.89 1.48
C PRO A 62 -3.36 -0.72 0.48
N MET A 63 -2.37 -0.74 -0.41
CA MET A 63 -2.29 0.13 -1.58
C MET A 63 -2.07 -0.74 -2.82
N GLY A 64 -2.50 -0.24 -3.98
CA GLY A 64 -2.35 -0.91 -5.26
C GLY A 64 -2.02 0.08 -6.37
N ILE A 65 -1.40 -0.47 -7.42
CA ILE A 65 -1.17 0.18 -8.72
C ILE A 65 -1.76 -0.70 -9.80
N TRP A 66 -2.06 -0.12 -10.95
CA TRP A 66 -2.44 -0.88 -12.14
C TRP A 66 -1.36 -0.74 -13.19
N ILE A 67 -0.89 -1.88 -13.71
CA ILE A 67 0.14 -1.95 -14.74
C ILE A 67 -0.47 -2.65 -15.96
N ASP A 68 -0.43 -2.00 -17.12
CA ASP A 68 -0.89 -2.59 -18.37
C ASP A 68 0.07 -3.65 -18.93
N GLU A 69 -0.34 -4.32 -20.01
CA GLU A 69 0.45 -5.35 -20.70
C GLU A 69 1.77 -4.83 -21.32
N HIS A 70 1.94 -3.51 -21.41
CA HIS A 70 3.16 -2.85 -21.88
C HIS A 70 4.08 -2.42 -20.72
N GLY A 71 3.69 -2.72 -19.47
CA GLY A 71 4.46 -2.36 -18.29
C GLY A 71 4.29 -0.90 -17.86
N ARG A 72 3.25 -0.19 -18.33
CA ARG A 72 2.98 1.20 -17.94
C ARG A 72 2.03 1.24 -16.75
N VAL A 73 2.34 2.09 -15.78
CA VAL A 73 1.43 2.35 -14.66
C VAL A 73 0.29 3.23 -15.15
N VAL A 74 -0.92 2.68 -15.26
CA VAL A 74 -2.12 3.39 -15.74
C VAL A 74 -2.95 3.97 -14.60
N ARG A 75 -2.75 3.47 -13.38
CA ARG A 75 -3.20 4.10 -12.13
C ARG A 75 -2.11 3.98 -11.05
N PRO A 76 -1.72 5.09 -10.41
CA PRO A 76 -0.67 5.08 -9.41
C PRO A 76 -1.17 4.55 -8.06
N ALA A 77 -0.30 4.58 -7.06
CA ALA A 77 -0.58 4.12 -5.72
C ALA A 77 -1.85 4.75 -5.13
N GLU A 78 -2.84 3.91 -4.85
CA GLU A 78 -4.08 4.32 -4.18
C GLU A 78 -4.60 3.21 -3.25
N PRO A 79 -5.43 3.53 -2.23
CA PRO A 79 -5.99 2.52 -1.34
C PRO A 79 -6.76 1.43 -2.10
N ALA A 80 -6.33 0.18 -1.92
CA ALA A 80 -6.82 -0.96 -2.70
C ALA A 80 -7.66 -1.89 -1.80
N TRP A 81 -8.88 -1.45 -1.50
CA TRP A 81 -9.83 -2.20 -0.67
C TRP A 81 -10.86 -2.96 -1.53
N THR A 82 -11.41 -4.04 -0.99
CA THR A 82 -12.44 -4.84 -1.68
C THR A 82 -13.86 -4.61 -1.15
N SER A 83 -14.01 -3.78 -0.12
CA SER A 83 -15.31 -3.46 0.49
C SER A 83 -15.34 -2.06 1.06
N ASP A 84 -16.52 -1.44 1.05
CA ASP A 84 -16.77 -0.18 1.74
C ASP A 84 -16.97 -0.44 3.22
N GLN A 85 -16.26 0.29 4.07
CA GLN A 85 -16.39 0.20 5.52
C GLN A 85 -16.17 1.56 6.16
N THR A 86 -16.87 1.80 7.28
CA THR A 86 -16.58 2.90 8.20
C THR A 86 -16.29 2.30 9.57
N MET A 87 -15.02 2.30 9.96
CA MET A 87 -14.57 1.79 11.25
C MET A 87 -14.36 2.95 12.21
N LYS A 88 -15.07 2.95 13.34
CA LYS A 88 -14.90 3.95 14.39
C LYS A 88 -13.77 3.55 15.34
N ILE A 89 -12.73 4.38 15.42
CA ILE A 89 -11.60 4.22 16.32
C ILE A 89 -11.54 5.46 17.23
N GLY A 90 -11.95 5.30 18.48
CA GLY A 90 -12.12 6.41 19.40
C GLY A 90 -13.13 7.44 18.87
N GLN A 91 -12.67 8.66 18.58
CA GLN A 91 -13.49 9.75 18.03
C GLN A 91 -13.35 9.93 16.52
N LYS A 92 -12.50 9.15 15.86
CA LYS A 92 -12.23 9.26 14.42
C LYS A 92 -12.74 8.04 13.67
N ASN A 93 -12.93 8.21 12.37
CA ASN A 93 -13.34 7.14 11.47
C ASN A 93 -12.23 6.82 10.48
N ILE A 94 -12.06 5.53 10.20
CA ILE A 94 -11.37 5.06 9.00
C ILE A 94 -12.44 4.67 8.00
N VAL A 95 -12.36 5.25 6.80
CA VAL A 95 -13.26 4.95 5.68
C VAL A 95 -12.47 4.20 4.61
N THR A 96 -13.04 3.12 4.10
CA THR A 96 -12.50 2.37 2.95
C THR A 96 -13.49 2.45 1.79
N GLU A 97 -12.98 2.55 0.56
CA GLU A 97 -13.77 2.73 -0.66
C GLU A 97 -13.52 1.56 -1.64
N GLY A 98 -14.04 0.37 -1.31
CA GLY A 98 -13.80 -0.82 -2.12
C GLY A 98 -14.74 -0.97 -3.32
N THR A 99 -16.00 -0.52 -3.22
CA THR A 99 -16.96 -0.67 -4.33
C THR A 99 -16.54 0.16 -5.54
N ALA A 100 -16.11 1.41 -5.30
CA ALA A 100 -15.62 2.29 -6.36
C ALA A 100 -14.35 1.73 -7.00
N TYR A 101 -13.40 1.26 -6.17
CA TYR A 101 -12.16 0.65 -6.65
C TYR A 101 -12.42 -0.57 -7.54
N LEU A 102 -13.26 -1.51 -7.07
CA LEU A 102 -13.53 -2.73 -7.83
C LEU A 102 -14.39 -2.50 -9.07
N THR A 103 -15.29 -1.51 -9.06
CA THR A 103 -16.01 -1.10 -10.27
C THR A 103 -15.03 -0.63 -11.34
N ALA A 104 -14.08 0.21 -10.95
CA ALA A 104 -13.08 0.74 -11.87
C ALA A 104 -12.13 -0.36 -12.36
N LEU A 105 -11.68 -1.25 -11.47
CA LEU A 105 -10.81 -2.37 -11.81
C LEU A 105 -11.47 -3.30 -12.85
N ARG A 106 -12.75 -3.65 -12.64
CA ARG A 106 -13.50 -4.50 -13.58
C ARG A 106 -13.66 -3.86 -14.94
N ASP A 107 -13.97 -2.57 -14.99
CA ASP A 107 -14.05 -1.82 -16.25
C ASP A 107 -12.71 -1.78 -16.98
N TRP A 108 -11.59 -1.62 -16.25
CA TRP A 108 -10.26 -1.67 -16.83
C TRP A 108 -9.90 -3.06 -17.35
N VAL A 109 -10.15 -4.13 -16.60
CA VAL A 109 -9.92 -5.50 -17.07
C VAL A 109 -10.74 -5.82 -18.33
N ALA A 110 -11.97 -5.33 -18.43
CA ALA A 110 -12.83 -5.56 -19.58
C ALA A 110 -12.44 -4.73 -20.82
N ASN A 111 -11.96 -3.51 -20.63
CA ASN A 111 -11.79 -2.54 -21.72
C ASN A 111 -10.31 -2.19 -22.03
N GLY A 112 -9.36 -2.60 -21.20
CA GLY A 112 -7.94 -2.26 -21.33
C GLY A 112 -7.71 -0.75 -21.38
N ASP A 113 -6.90 -0.31 -22.33
CA ASP A 113 -6.57 1.09 -22.60
C ASP A 113 -7.78 2.01 -22.86
N LYS A 114 -8.91 1.44 -23.30
CA LYS A 114 -10.16 2.18 -23.55
C LYS A 114 -10.99 2.43 -22.30
N SER A 115 -10.59 1.89 -21.15
CA SER A 115 -11.28 2.14 -19.89
C SER A 115 -11.23 3.61 -19.53
N LYS A 116 -12.37 4.15 -19.12
CA LYS A 116 -12.49 5.53 -18.60
C LYS A 116 -11.73 5.76 -17.29
N TYR A 117 -11.22 4.70 -16.67
CA TYR A 117 -10.46 4.75 -15.42
C TYR A 117 -8.94 4.70 -15.62
N VAL A 118 -8.46 4.43 -16.85
CA VAL A 118 -7.07 4.67 -17.24
C VAL A 118 -6.83 6.18 -17.22
N LEU A 119 -5.79 6.62 -16.52
CA LEU A 119 -5.47 8.03 -16.41
C LEU A 119 -4.80 8.54 -17.70
N SER A 120 -5.08 9.79 -18.06
CA SER A 120 -4.25 10.50 -19.04
C SER A 120 -2.87 10.80 -18.44
N ASP A 121 -1.87 11.01 -19.29
CA ASP A 121 -0.51 11.40 -18.85
C ASP A 121 -0.54 12.67 -17.97
N GLU A 122 -1.43 13.63 -18.29
CA GLU A 122 -1.61 14.87 -17.51
C GLU A 122 -2.14 14.57 -16.10
N GLU A 123 -3.20 13.76 -15.99
CA GLU A 123 -3.79 13.42 -14.70
C GLU A 123 -2.85 12.53 -13.88
N PHE A 124 -2.11 11.64 -14.54
CA PHE A 124 -1.06 10.85 -13.89
C PHE A 124 0.04 11.74 -13.32
N ALA A 125 0.57 12.70 -14.10
CA ALA A 125 1.59 13.64 -13.65
C ALA A 125 1.11 14.58 -12.53
N ARG A 126 -0.20 14.91 -12.51
CA ARG A 126 -0.80 15.68 -11.41
C ARG A 126 -0.81 14.89 -10.09
N ARG A 127 -1.12 13.59 -10.16
CA ARG A 127 -1.23 12.71 -8.99
C ARG A 127 0.12 12.21 -8.49
N VAL A 128 1.02 11.87 -9.41
CA VAL A 128 2.34 11.32 -9.10
C VAL A 128 3.37 12.43 -9.14
N LYS A 129 3.69 12.95 -7.95
CA LYS A 129 4.76 13.94 -7.82
C LYS A 129 6.10 13.24 -7.61
N PRO A 130 7.20 13.78 -8.17
CA PRO A 130 8.53 13.38 -7.73
C PRO A 130 8.67 13.60 -6.23
N ARG A 131 9.35 12.68 -5.54
CA ARG A 131 9.69 12.85 -4.13
C ARG A 131 10.46 14.16 -3.92
N SER A 132 10.18 14.84 -2.81
CA SER A 132 11.02 15.92 -2.31
C SER A 132 12.40 15.40 -1.89
N LYS A 133 13.35 16.31 -1.63
CA LYS A 133 14.68 15.90 -1.13
C LYS A 133 14.57 15.18 0.21
N GLU A 134 13.69 15.68 1.07
CA GLU A 134 13.41 15.13 2.39
C GLU A 134 12.78 13.74 2.29
N GLU A 135 11.83 13.52 1.38
CA GLU A 135 11.23 12.20 1.13
C GLU A 135 12.25 11.21 0.54
N MET A 136 13.14 11.66 -0.34
CA MET A 136 14.24 10.82 -0.85
C MET A 136 15.23 10.45 0.26
N GLU A 137 15.56 11.38 1.15
CA GLU A 137 16.42 11.11 2.31
C GLU A 137 15.73 10.21 3.34
N ALA A 138 14.41 10.32 3.50
CA ALA A 138 13.61 9.43 4.33
C ALA A 138 13.66 7.99 3.79
N ASP A 139 13.44 7.80 2.49
CA ASP A 139 13.51 6.48 1.83
C ASP A 139 14.92 5.86 1.93
N ALA A 140 15.98 6.65 1.71
CA ALA A 140 17.35 6.20 1.90
C ALA A 140 17.64 5.82 3.36
N SER A 141 17.15 6.61 4.32
CA SER A 141 17.27 6.32 5.75
C SER A 141 16.53 5.03 6.11
N PHE A 142 15.31 4.85 5.60
CA PHE A 142 14.53 3.65 5.84
C PHE A 142 15.24 2.38 5.32
N LYS A 143 15.82 2.43 4.11
CA LYS A 143 16.63 1.32 3.56
C LYS A 143 17.85 0.98 4.42
N LEU A 144 18.53 2.00 4.97
CA LEU A 144 19.62 1.77 5.92
C LEU A 144 19.10 1.13 7.21
N ALA A 145 17.93 1.56 7.70
CA ALA A 145 17.32 0.96 8.88
C ALA A 145 17.02 -0.53 8.68
N VAL A 146 16.39 -0.88 7.54
CA VAL A 146 16.14 -2.26 7.11
C VAL A 146 17.44 -3.06 7.04
N TYR A 147 18.47 -2.52 6.38
CA TYR A 147 19.77 -3.18 6.26
C TYR A 147 20.40 -3.44 7.63
N PHE A 148 20.48 -2.44 8.51
CA PHE A 148 21.08 -2.62 9.83
C PHE A 148 20.31 -3.61 10.69
N HIS A 149 18.98 -3.59 10.64
CA HIS A 149 18.15 -4.55 11.36
C HIS A 149 18.40 -5.98 10.87
N GLN A 150 18.41 -6.21 9.55
CA GLN A 150 18.68 -7.54 8.97
C GLN A 150 20.09 -8.05 9.31
N ASN A 151 21.03 -7.16 9.62
CA ASN A 151 22.39 -7.50 10.04
C ASN A 151 22.57 -7.52 11.57
N GLY A 152 21.47 -7.48 12.34
CA GLY A 152 21.49 -7.56 13.80
C GLY A 152 22.02 -6.32 14.53
N ASN A 153 22.10 -5.18 13.85
CA ASN A 153 22.50 -3.90 14.44
C ASN A 153 21.27 -3.03 14.73
N ASP A 154 20.53 -3.41 15.77
CA ASP A 154 19.28 -2.73 16.14
C ASP A 154 19.49 -1.29 16.61
N GLU A 155 20.67 -0.94 17.15
CA GLU A 155 20.97 0.44 17.55
C GLU A 155 21.03 1.37 16.33
N LEU A 156 21.77 0.99 15.28
CA LEU A 156 21.80 1.77 14.04
C LEU A 156 20.46 1.71 13.32
N ALA A 157 19.80 0.55 13.31
CA ALA A 157 18.48 0.41 12.71
C ALA A 157 17.49 1.41 13.32
N GLY A 158 17.39 1.46 14.65
CA GLY A 158 16.51 2.39 15.36
C GLY A 158 16.82 3.86 15.05
N LYS A 159 18.09 4.25 14.96
CA LYS A 159 18.49 5.61 14.56
C LYS A 159 17.96 5.97 13.17
N TYR A 160 18.07 5.06 12.21
CA TYR A 160 17.64 5.30 10.84
C TYR A 160 16.13 5.18 10.64
N PHE A 161 15.44 4.30 11.38
CA PHE A 161 13.97 4.28 11.42
C PHE A 161 13.43 5.61 11.97
N ALA A 162 13.98 6.10 13.08
CA ALA A 162 13.59 7.38 13.65
C ALA A 162 13.84 8.54 12.67
N LYS A 163 14.98 8.53 11.96
CA LYS A 163 15.29 9.53 10.94
C LYS A 163 14.30 9.51 9.77
N ALA A 164 13.95 8.33 9.25
CA ALA A 164 12.97 8.20 8.18
C ALA A 164 11.59 8.73 8.61
N GLN A 165 11.15 8.36 9.81
CA GLN A 165 9.89 8.81 10.40
C GLN A 165 9.85 10.32 10.67
N GLN A 166 10.99 10.94 11.00
CA GLN A 166 11.10 12.39 11.19
C GLN A 166 11.05 13.15 9.87
N LEU A 167 11.73 12.65 8.84
CA LEU A 167 11.84 13.31 7.53
C LEU A 167 10.56 13.19 6.70
N ASN A 168 9.88 12.04 6.77
CA ASN A 168 8.59 11.83 6.10
C ASN A 168 7.59 11.20 7.08
N PRO A 169 7.00 11.99 7.99
CA PRO A 169 6.09 11.49 9.01
C PRO A 169 4.78 10.95 8.44
N ASP A 170 4.39 11.28 7.21
CA ASP A 170 3.12 10.82 6.63
C ASP A 170 3.21 9.41 6.03
N ASP A 171 4.43 8.87 5.88
CA ASP A 171 4.64 7.49 5.45
C ASP A 171 4.45 6.50 6.62
N TRP A 172 3.27 5.90 6.66
CA TRP A 172 2.90 4.89 7.63
C TRP A 172 3.69 3.59 7.50
N ASN A 173 4.29 3.29 6.35
CA ASN A 173 5.08 2.07 6.20
C ASN A 173 6.38 2.15 7.02
N TYR A 174 7.02 3.32 7.09
CA TYR A 174 8.21 3.51 7.93
C TYR A 174 7.92 3.27 9.41
N HIS A 175 6.81 3.80 9.89
CA HIS A 175 6.36 3.60 11.27
C HIS A 175 5.97 2.15 11.53
N ARG A 176 5.13 1.56 10.67
CA ARG A 176 4.59 0.21 10.89
C ARG A 176 5.68 -0.86 10.81
N GLN A 177 6.67 -0.70 9.94
CA GLN A 177 7.79 -1.65 9.87
C GLN A 177 8.67 -1.59 11.12
N ASP A 178 8.98 -0.40 11.63
CA ASP A 178 9.73 -0.27 12.89
C ASP A 178 8.94 -0.91 14.05
N TRP A 179 7.64 -0.63 14.13
CA TRP A 179 6.80 -1.15 15.20
C TRP A 179 6.54 -2.65 15.12
N SER A 180 6.66 -3.28 13.94
CA SER A 180 6.45 -4.71 13.79
C SER A 180 7.49 -5.55 14.55
N PHE A 181 8.66 -4.98 14.83
CA PHE A 181 9.68 -5.61 15.69
C PHE A 181 9.33 -5.55 17.19
N THR A 182 8.35 -4.73 17.57
CA THR A 182 7.81 -4.63 18.94
C THR A 182 6.30 -4.90 18.95
N PRO A 183 5.85 -6.13 18.64
CA PRO A 183 4.43 -6.40 18.38
C PRO A 183 3.51 -6.11 19.57
N SER A 184 4.01 -6.23 20.81
CA SER A 184 3.27 -5.87 22.02
C SER A 184 2.96 -4.37 22.15
N GLU A 185 3.75 -3.51 21.48
CA GLU A 185 3.59 -2.05 21.52
C GLU A 185 2.99 -1.48 20.24
N ALA A 186 3.01 -2.23 19.13
CA ALA A 186 2.64 -1.74 17.80
C ALA A 186 1.24 -1.12 17.76
N GLY A 187 0.26 -1.76 18.39
CA GLY A 187 -1.11 -1.24 18.45
C GLY A 187 -1.23 0.07 19.21
N LYS A 188 -0.49 0.22 20.31
CA LYS A 188 -0.44 1.46 21.11
C LYS A 188 0.20 2.60 20.31
N LYS A 189 1.36 2.35 19.70
CA LYS A 189 2.08 3.34 18.87
C LYS A 189 1.23 3.79 17.68
N TRP A 190 0.56 2.84 17.01
CA TRP A 190 -0.38 3.15 15.93
C TRP A 190 -1.52 4.05 16.40
N LEU A 191 -2.16 3.72 17.54
CA LEU A 191 -3.27 4.51 18.06
C LEU A 191 -2.84 5.93 18.46
N GLU A 192 -1.66 6.07 19.08
CA GLU A 192 -1.09 7.37 19.44
C GLU A 192 -0.85 8.25 18.20
N LYS A 193 -0.30 7.69 17.12
CA LYS A 193 -0.12 8.42 15.85
C LYS A 193 -1.45 8.72 15.17
N PHE A 194 -2.37 7.76 15.12
CA PHE A 194 -3.68 7.90 14.47
C PHE A 194 -4.52 9.00 15.14
N ASN A 195 -4.48 9.09 16.46
CA ASN A 195 -5.17 10.13 17.21
C ASN A 195 -4.63 11.54 16.93
N LYS A 196 -3.42 11.68 16.40
CA LYS A 196 -2.81 12.96 16.00
C LYS A 196 -3.08 13.37 14.55
N LEU A 197 -3.69 12.52 13.73
CA LEU A 197 -3.98 12.83 12.33
C LEU A 197 -5.00 13.97 12.16
N ASP A 198 -4.66 15.00 11.40
CA ASP A 198 -5.64 16.00 10.96
C ASP A 198 -6.36 15.59 9.66
N GLN A 199 -5.74 14.67 8.91
CA GLN A 199 -6.25 14.15 7.64
C GLN A 199 -6.81 12.73 7.79
N PRO A 200 -7.65 12.26 6.86
CA PRO A 200 -8.07 10.86 6.81
C PRO A 200 -6.89 9.88 6.77
N TYR A 201 -7.04 8.73 7.42
CA TYR A 201 -5.98 7.69 7.48
C TYR A 201 -5.65 7.08 6.11
N TYR A 202 -6.66 6.96 5.25
CA TYR A 202 -6.47 6.68 3.83
C TYR A 202 -6.84 7.92 3.02
N PRO A 203 -6.06 8.29 1.99
CA PRO A 203 -6.50 9.30 1.05
C PRO A 203 -7.78 8.84 0.37
N LYS A 204 -8.65 9.79 0.03
CA LYS A 204 -9.89 9.49 -0.70
C LYS A 204 -9.55 8.98 -2.09
N LEU A 205 -10.28 7.97 -2.57
CA LEU A 205 -10.13 7.50 -3.94
C LEU A 205 -10.58 8.56 -4.93
N GLU A 206 -9.67 8.92 -5.83
CA GLU A 206 -9.95 9.81 -6.95
C GLU A 206 -10.47 9.01 -8.15
N ILE A 207 -11.65 8.40 -7.95
CA ILE A 207 -12.43 7.70 -8.97
C ILE A 207 -13.73 8.50 -9.15
N LYS A 208 -13.98 9.00 -10.37
CA LYS A 208 -15.22 9.71 -10.66
C LYS A 208 -16.38 8.71 -10.52
N PRO A 209 -17.41 9.01 -9.71
CA PRO A 209 -18.60 8.17 -9.67
C PRO A 209 -19.23 8.16 -11.06
N ASP A 210 -19.75 7.00 -11.47
CA ASP A 210 -20.57 6.96 -12.66
C ASP A 210 -21.75 7.91 -12.46
N SER A 211 -21.87 8.89 -13.35
CA SER A 211 -23.08 9.67 -13.50
C SER A 211 -24.18 8.67 -13.77
N LYS A 212 -24.97 8.34 -12.74
CA LYS A 212 -26.11 7.43 -12.83
C LYS A 212 -26.93 7.85 -14.05
N LYS A 213 -27.03 6.94 -15.03
CA LYS A 213 -28.06 7.01 -16.08
C LYS A 213 -29.42 6.71 -15.46
#